data_AF-A0AAW9MT06-F1
#
_entry.id   AF-A0AAW9MT06-F1
#
_cell.length_a   1.000
_cell.length_b   1.000
_cell.length_c   1.000
_cell.angle_alpha   90.00
_cell.angle_beta   90.00
_cell.angle_gamma   90.00
#
_symmetry.space_group_name_H-M   'P 1'
#
loop_
_entity.id
_entity.type
_entity.pdbx_description
1 polymer ?
#
loop_
_entity_poly.entity_id
_entity_poly.type
_entity_poly.pdbx_seq_one_letter_code
_entity_poly.pdbx_strand_id
1 'polypeptide(L)' 'MKNLKLKKKHAENIVKLLDEGSTVPFIARYRKEMTGAMTDENLRLFKERLDYLRGFYARKESILKLIGRKRSFN' A
#
# COMPACT_ATOMS: atom_id res chain seq x y z
N MET A 1 11.96 12.07 -5.81
CA MET A 1 10.82 11.29 -5.25
C MET A 1 10.22 12.05 -4.07
N LYS A 2 8.92 12.37 -4.07
CA LYS A 2 8.23 13.08 -2.97
C LYS A 2 8.15 12.16 -1.74
N ASN A 3 8.68 12.57 -0.59
CA ASN A 3 8.60 11.78 0.65
C ASN A 3 7.38 12.22 1.47
N LEU A 4 6.52 11.28 1.83
CA LEU A 4 5.37 11.53 2.71
C LEU A 4 5.86 11.51 4.15
N LYS A 5 5.87 12.67 4.82
CA LYS A 5 6.10 12.75 6.27
C LYS A 5 4.80 12.36 6.98
N LEU A 6 4.60 11.06 7.19
CA LEU A 6 3.36 10.50 7.74
C LEU A 6 3.65 9.75 9.03
N LYS A 7 2.84 9.99 10.08
CA LYS A 7 2.90 9.16 11.30
C LYS A 7 2.47 7.73 10.96
N LYS A 8 3.15 6.74 11.53
CA LYS A 8 2.87 5.31 11.31
C LYS A 8 1.37 4.98 11.45
N LYS A 9 0.72 5.49 12.50
CA LYS A 9 -0.73 5.32 12.74
C LYS A 9 -1.61 5.76 11.57
N HIS A 10 -1.28 6.88 10.93
CA HIS A 10 -2.06 7.37 9.78
C HIS A 10 -1.82 6.50 8.54
N ALA A 11 -0.59 6.02 8.34
CA ALA A 11 -0.29 5.08 7.26
C ALA A 11 -1.10 3.78 7.41
N GLU A 12 -1.13 3.21 8.61
CA GLU A 12 -1.90 2.00 8.93
C GLU A 12 -3.39 2.19 8.69
N ASN A 13 -3.95 3.34 9.12
CA ASN A 13 -5.35 3.66 8.87
C ASN A 13 -5.67 3.77 7.37
N ILE A 14 -4.80 4.40 6.57
CA ILE A 14 -5.00 4.52 5.12
C ILE A 14 -4.98 3.14 4.47
N VAL A 15 -4.01 2.29 4.83
CA VAL A 15 -3.94 0.91 4.32
C VAL A 15 -5.23 0.16 4.64
N LYS A 16 -5.68 0.20 5.90
CA LYS A 16 -6.91 -0.45 6.33
C LYS A 16 -8.13 0.03 5.53
N LEU A 17 -8.31 1.34 5.38
CA LEU A 17 -9.44 1.90 4.64
C LEU A 17 -9.43 1.47 3.16
N LEU A 18 -8.25 1.47 2.52
CA LEU A 18 -8.11 1.02 1.13
C LEU A 18 -8.40 -0.48 0.99
N ASP A 19 -7.98 -1.30 1.96
CA ASP A 19 -8.22 -2.75 1.98
C ASP A 19 -9.69 -3.08 2.22
N GLU A 20 -10.40 -2.25 2.99
CA GLU A 20 -11.87 -2.31 3.17
C GLU A 20 -12.64 -1.77 1.95
N GLY A 21 -11.95 -1.37 0.88
CA GLY A 21 -12.56 -0.92 -0.38
C GLY A 21 -12.92 0.56 -0.42
N SER A 22 -12.51 1.36 0.57
CA SER A 22 -12.72 2.82 0.53
C SER A 22 -11.93 3.44 -0.63
N THR A 23 -12.57 4.37 -1.35
CA THR A 23 -11.91 5.08 -2.46
C THR A 23 -11.12 6.29 -1.97
N VAL A 24 -10.09 6.71 -2.72
CA VAL A 24 -9.31 7.91 -2.37
C VAL A 24 -10.18 9.17 -2.19
N PRO A 25 -11.14 9.49 -3.09
CA PRO A 25 -12.02 10.64 -2.90
C PRO A 25 -12.86 10.54 -1.61
N PHE A 26 -13.35 9.34 -1.27
CA PHE A 26 -14.11 9.12 -0.04
C PHE A 26 -13.24 9.36 1.20
N ILE A 27 -12.02 8.81 1.22
CA ILE A 27 -11.08 8.97 2.33
C ILE A 27 -10.72 10.45 2.51
N ALA A 28 -10.37 11.14 1.41
CA ALA A 28 -10.00 12.56 1.42
C ALA A 28 -11.13 13.45 1.96
N ARG A 29 -12.40 13.08 1.69
CA ARG A 29 -13.57 13.88 2.10
C ARG A 29 -14.05 13.58 3.51
N TYR A 30 -14.07 12.30 3.92
CA TYR A 30 -14.80 11.85 5.12
C TYR A 30 -13.93 11.18 6.19
N ARG A 31 -12.63 10.99 5.96
CA ARG A 31 -11.71 10.31 6.89
C ARG A 31 -10.44 11.12 7.17
N LYS A 32 -10.54 12.45 7.14
CA LYS A 32 -9.41 13.38 7.30
C LYS A 32 -8.62 13.14 8.59
N GLU A 33 -9.28 13.12 9.74
CA GLU A 33 -8.62 12.91 11.04
C GLU A 33 -7.86 11.58 11.14
N MET A 34 -8.43 10.51 10.56
CA MET A 34 -7.81 9.18 10.57
C MET A 34 -6.51 9.14 9.76
N THR A 35 -6.40 10.00 8.74
CA THR A 35 -5.30 10.03 7.77
C THR A 35 -4.32 11.19 7.98
N GLY A 36 -4.53 12.03 9.01
CA GLY A 36 -3.71 13.22 9.26
C GLY A 36 -4.00 14.34 8.25
N ALA A 37 -5.25 14.43 7.81
CA ALA A 37 -5.77 15.39 6.83
C ALA A 37 -4.97 15.38 5.50
N MET A 38 -4.54 14.20 5.04
CA MET A 38 -3.85 14.07 3.77
C MET A 38 -4.72 14.58 2.61
N THR A 39 -4.08 15.31 1.70
CA THR A 39 -4.72 15.74 0.45
C THR A 39 -4.99 14.54 -0.45
N ASP A 40 -5.95 14.71 -1.36
CA ASP A 40 -6.31 13.69 -2.33
C ASP A 40 -5.09 13.27 -3.19
N GLU A 41 -4.28 14.23 -3.66
CA GLU A 41 -3.03 13.97 -4.38
C GLU A 41 -2.07 13.06 -3.59
N ASN A 42 -1.88 13.35 -2.30
CA ASN A 42 -0.99 12.55 -1.45
C ASN A 42 -1.57 11.16 -1.17
N LEU A 43 -2.89 11.02 -1.07
CA LEU A 43 -3.57 9.73 -0.92
C LEU A 43 -3.48 8.88 -2.19
N ARG A 44 -3.59 9.49 -3.38
CA ARG A 44 -3.34 8.80 -4.67
C ARG A 44 -1.90 8.28 -4.74
N LEU A 45 -0.92 9.13 -4.41
CA LEU A 45 0.48 8.74 -4.37
C LEU A 45 0.74 7.61 -3.36
N PHE A 46 0.08 7.67 -2.20
CA PHE A 46 0.17 6.60 -1.20
C PHE A 46 -0.36 5.27 -1.75
N LYS A 47 -1.55 5.28 -2.36
CA LYS A 47 -2.17 4.08 -2.96
C LYS A 47 -1.29 3.48 -4.04
N GLU A 48 -0.77 4.30 -4.96
CA GLU A 48 0.11 3.84 -6.03
C GLU A 48 1.37 3.13 -5.49
N ARG A 49 2.00 3.71 -4.46
CA ARG A 49 3.16 3.09 -3.80
C ARG A 49 2.80 1.79 -3.08
N LEU A 50 1.65 1.76 -2.41
CA LEU A 50 1.16 0.57 -1.72
C LEU A 50 0.97 -0.58 -2.72
N ASP A 51 0.30 -0.30 -3.84
CA ASP A 51 0.04 -1.27 -4.90
C ASP A 51 1.34 -1.76 -5.55
N TYR A 52 2.28 -0.85 -5.84
CA TYR A 52 3.61 -1.19 -6.35
C TYR A 52 4.37 -2.13 -5.41
N LEU A 53 4.41 -1.81 -4.10
CA LEU A 53 5.10 -2.63 -3.12
C LEU A 53 4.45 -4.01 -2.99
N ARG A 54 3.12 -4.10 -2.96
CA ARG A 54 2.40 -5.38 -2.94
C ARG A 54 2.73 -6.23 -4.16
N GLY A 55 2.72 -5.64 -5.36
CA GLY A 55 3.12 -6.33 -6.60
C GLY A 55 4.57 -6.81 -6.57
N PHE A 56 5.48 -5.98 -6.05
CA PHE A 56 6.89 -6.35 -5.88
C PHE A 56 7.06 -7.54 -4.94
N TYR A 57 6.40 -7.52 -3.77
CA TYR A 57 6.45 -8.64 -2.81
C TYR A 57 5.85 -9.92 -3.38
N ALA A 58 4.70 -9.85 -4.05
CA ALA A 58 4.07 -11.00 -4.70
C ALA A 58 4.98 -11.63 -5.77
N ARG A 59 5.66 -10.81 -6.56
CA ARG A 59 6.65 -11.28 -7.55
C ARG A 59 7.86 -11.92 -6.89
N LYS A 60 8.40 -11.30 -5.84
CA LYS A 60 9.50 -11.86 -5.04
C LYS A 60 9.14 -13.25 -4.50
N GLU A 61 7.97 -13.40 -3.89
CA GLU A 61 7.50 -14.69 -3.38
C GLU A 61 7.35 -15.73 -4.49
N SER A 62 6.81 -15.34 -5.64
CA SER A 62 6.67 -16.23 -6.80
C SER A 62 8.03 -16.74 -7.29
N ILE A 63 9.04 -15.87 -7.38
CA ILE A 63 10.42 -16.24 -7.74
C ILE A 63 11.00 -17.21 -6.71
N LEU A 64 10.86 -16.92 -5.41
CA LEU A 64 11.35 -17.80 -4.35
C LEU A 64 10.71 -19.19 -4.40
N LYS A 65 9.40 -19.27 -4.66
CA LYS A 65 8.69 -20.54 -4.84
C LYS A 65 9.22 -21.32 -6.05
N LEU A 66 9.51 -20.65 -7.17
CA LEU A 66 10.09 -21.29 -8.36
C LEU A 66 11.48 -21.86 -8.09
N ILE A 67 12.32 -21.12 -7.35
CA ILE A 67 13.67 -21.59 -6.96
C ILE A 67 13.57 -22.76 -5.97
N GLY A 68 12.72 -22.65 -4.96
CA GLY A 68 12.49 -23.73 -3.99
C GLY A 68 11.99 -25.00 -4.66
N ARG A 69 11.05 -24.88 -5.61
CA ARG A 69 10.55 -26.00 -6.41
C ARG A 69 11.67 -26.63 -7.23
N LYS A 70 12.51 -25.85 -7.93
CA LYS A 70 13.62 -26.38 -8.73
C LYS A 70 14.63 -27.21 -7.92
N ARG A 71 14.84 -26.91 -6.63
CA ARG A 71 15.73 -27.70 -5.76
C ARG A 71 15.18 -29.06 -5.36
N SER A 72 13.87 -29.28 -5.39
CA SER A 72 13.26 -30.58 -5.05
C SER A 72 13.19 -31.56 -6.22
N PHE A 73 13.61 -31.17 -7.43
CA PHE A 73 13.59 -32.02 -8.63
C PHE A 73 15.00 -32.43 -9.11
N ASN A 74 16.03 -32.30 -8.28
CA ASN A 74 17.39 -32.78 -8.54
C ASN A 74 17.84 -33.75 -7.45
#